data_AF-A0A9N9S9M9-F1
#
_entry.id   AF-A0A9N9S9M9-F1
#
_cell.length_a   1.000
_cell.length_b   1.000
_cell.length_c   1.000
_cell.angle_alpha   90.00
_cell.angle_beta   90.00
_cell.angle_gamma   90.00
#
_symmetry.space_group_name_H-M   'P 1'
#
loop_
_entity.id
_entity.type
_entity.pdbx_description
1 polymer ?
#
loop_
_entity_poly.entity_id
_entity_poly.type
_entity_poly.pdbx_seq_one_letter_code
_entity_poly.pdbx_strand_id
1 'polypeptide(L)'
;MLIKEYRVTLPLTVEEYQVAQLFSVAEASKDNTGGGEGIEVLKNEPFTNYPLLGGKYNTGQYTYKIYHLASKVPSFIRLLAPKGSLEIHEEAWNAYPYCKTVITNPPYMKEKFKLVIETMHAPDRGNQDNVHELSNDKLKQREVVLIDIANDAVASGDFKEDEDPTKFKSQKTGRGPLVGPDWKERVNPVMTCYKLVTVEFKWFGLQTRIESFIQKSERRLFTNFHRQVFCWMDRWYGLTMADIRAIEEKTKEELEALRQKGEVRGMKAESD
;
A
#
# COMPACT_ATOMS: atom_id res chain seq x y z
N MET A 1 -3.42 19.07 6.94
CA MET A 1 -3.74 18.13 5.86
C MET A 1 -2.62 18.22 4.85
N LEU A 2 -1.95 17.11 4.62
CA LEU A 2 -0.80 17.00 3.74
C LEU A 2 -1.14 16.04 2.61
N ILE A 3 -1.02 16.52 1.36
CA ILE A 3 -1.39 15.77 0.15
C ILE A 3 -0.12 15.48 -0.66
N LYS A 4 0.15 14.20 -0.92
CA LYS A 4 1.21 13.76 -1.84
C LYS A 4 0.67 12.74 -2.82
N GLU A 5 1.12 12.77 -4.07
CA GLU A 5 0.84 11.74 -5.06
C GLU A 5 2.12 10.99 -5.40
N TYR A 6 2.19 9.74 -4.97
CA TYR A 6 3.30 8.84 -5.27
C TYR A 6 3.05 8.14 -6.59
N ARG A 7 3.96 8.31 -7.55
CA ARG A 7 3.89 7.65 -8.85
C ARG A 7 4.88 6.49 -8.89
N VAL A 8 4.36 5.28 -9.06
CA VAL A 8 5.17 4.06 -9.12
C VAL A 8 5.01 3.42 -10.49
N THR A 9 6.01 3.57 -11.35
CA THR A 9 6.05 2.95 -12.69
C THR A 9 6.58 1.53 -12.58
N LEU A 10 5.94 0.58 -13.27
CA LEU A 10 6.22 -0.85 -13.18
C LEU A 10 6.27 -1.49 -14.57
N PRO A 11 7.14 -2.48 -14.81
CA PRO A 11 7.24 -3.23 -16.06
C PRO A 11 6.15 -4.31 -16.18
N LEU A 12 4.89 -3.89 -16.00
CA LEU A 12 3.69 -4.71 -15.94
C LEU A 12 2.60 -4.10 -16.83
N THR A 13 1.64 -4.91 -17.25
CA THR A 13 0.34 -4.39 -17.72
C THR A 13 -0.53 -4.01 -16.52
N VAL A 14 -1.57 -3.21 -16.76
CA VAL A 14 -2.58 -2.88 -15.75
C VAL A 14 -3.30 -4.15 -15.30
N GLU A 15 -3.63 -5.05 -16.22
CA GLU A 15 -4.30 -6.31 -15.94
C GLU A 15 -3.45 -7.26 -15.08
N GLU A 16 -2.15 -7.38 -15.38
CA GLU A 16 -1.21 -8.16 -14.55
C GLU A 16 -1.10 -7.57 -13.14
N TYR A 17 -1.07 -6.24 -13.00
CA TYR A 17 -0.95 -5.60 -11.70
C TYR A 17 -2.16 -5.87 -10.80
N GLN A 18 -3.37 -6.01 -11.36
CA GLN A 18 -4.56 -6.38 -10.58
C GLN A 18 -4.34 -7.68 -9.79
N VAL A 19 -3.78 -8.71 -10.44
CA VAL A 19 -3.46 -10.01 -9.84
C VAL A 19 -2.27 -9.87 -8.90
N ALA A 20 -1.19 -9.24 -9.38
CA ALA A 20 0.06 -9.09 -8.65
C ALA A 20 -0.12 -8.36 -7.31
N GLN A 21 -0.89 -7.26 -7.31
CA GLN A 21 -1.17 -6.48 -6.11
C GLN A 21 -1.87 -7.32 -5.05
N LEU A 22 -2.93 -8.05 -5.41
CA LEU A 22 -3.71 -8.84 -4.46
C LEU A 22 -2.88 -9.98 -3.87
N PHE A 23 -2.12 -10.68 -4.72
CA PHE A 23 -1.16 -11.69 -4.27
C PHE A 23 -0.14 -11.12 -3.28
N SER A 24 0.52 -10.02 -3.66
CA SER A 24 1.55 -9.39 -2.83
C SER A 24 0.99 -8.83 -1.53
N VAL A 25 -0.25 -8.31 -1.52
CA VAL A 25 -0.92 -7.88 -0.27
C VAL A 25 -1.13 -9.08 0.64
N ALA A 26 -1.59 -10.23 0.12
CA ALA A 26 -1.78 -11.43 0.94
C ALA A 26 -0.46 -11.91 1.56
N GLU A 27 0.62 -11.96 0.78
CA GLU A 27 1.94 -12.39 1.27
C GLU A 27 2.56 -11.38 2.25
N ALA A 28 2.55 -10.09 1.92
CA ALA A 28 3.05 -9.04 2.80
C ALA A 28 2.26 -8.95 4.13
N SER A 29 0.97 -9.31 4.11
CA SER A 29 0.15 -9.38 5.33
C SER A 29 0.66 -10.46 6.30
N LYS A 30 1.07 -11.62 5.78
CA LYS A 30 1.62 -12.73 6.57
C LYS A 30 2.96 -12.36 7.20
N ASP A 31 3.82 -11.70 6.42
CA ASP A 31 5.13 -11.22 6.88
C ASP A 31 5.03 -10.19 8.01
N ASN A 32 3.88 -9.53 8.13
CA ASN A 32 3.63 -8.48 9.12
C ASN A 32 2.67 -8.88 10.25
N THR A 33 2.31 -10.16 10.37
CA THR A 33 1.34 -10.62 11.39
C THR A 33 1.95 -11.68 12.31
N GLY A 34 1.78 -11.49 13.62
CA GLY A 34 2.24 -12.41 14.65
C GLY A 34 2.30 -11.77 16.04
N GLY A 35 2.16 -12.58 17.10
CA GLY A 35 2.35 -12.15 18.49
C GLY A 35 1.31 -11.16 19.01
N GLY A 36 0.06 -11.31 18.59
CA GLY A 36 -1.04 -10.39 18.93
C GLY A 36 -1.05 -9.09 18.12
N GLU A 37 -0.08 -8.89 17.23
CA GLU A 37 0.02 -7.72 16.33
C GLU A 37 -0.13 -8.15 14.87
N GLY A 38 -0.55 -7.21 14.01
CA GLY A 38 -0.74 -7.47 12.58
C GLY A 38 -2.17 -7.22 12.09
N ILE A 39 -2.58 -7.97 11.07
CA ILE A 39 -3.77 -7.66 10.27
C ILE A 39 -4.90 -8.65 10.58
N GLU A 40 -6.05 -8.11 10.94
CA GLU A 40 -7.31 -8.86 11.09
C GLU A 40 -8.28 -8.46 9.97
N VAL A 41 -8.74 -9.43 9.19
CA VAL A 41 -9.68 -9.20 8.06
C VAL A 41 -11.11 -9.48 8.51
N LEU A 42 -11.90 -8.44 8.69
CA LEU A 42 -13.29 -8.53 9.14
C LEU A 42 -14.28 -8.73 7.99
N LYS A 43 -14.07 -8.03 6.87
CA LYS A 43 -14.91 -8.16 5.67
C LYS A 43 -14.06 -8.26 4.41
N ASN A 44 -14.51 -9.10 3.49
CA ASN A 44 -14.02 -9.18 2.12
C ASN A 44 -15.22 -9.60 1.24
N GLU A 45 -15.93 -8.62 0.69
CA GLU A 45 -17.19 -8.84 0.00
C GLU A 45 -17.34 -7.93 -1.22
N PRO A 46 -18.07 -8.33 -2.27
CA PRO A 46 -18.36 -7.43 -3.38
C PRO A 46 -19.23 -6.26 -2.92
N PHE A 47 -19.07 -5.08 -3.54
CA PHE A 47 -19.95 -3.94 -3.35
C PHE A 47 -20.54 -3.47 -4.67
N THR A 48 -21.72 -2.84 -4.58
CA THR A 48 -22.39 -2.14 -5.69
C THR A 48 -22.95 -0.81 -5.19
N ASN A 49 -23.23 0.12 -6.10
CA ASN A 49 -23.85 1.42 -5.82
C ASN A 49 -23.07 2.33 -4.84
N TYR A 50 -21.74 2.23 -4.81
CA TYR A 50 -20.89 3.14 -4.04
C TYR A 50 -20.09 4.04 -5.00
N PRO A 51 -20.53 5.28 -5.28
CA PRO A 51 -19.90 6.13 -6.28
C PRO A 51 -18.51 6.59 -5.84
N LEU A 52 -17.52 6.29 -6.68
CA LEU A 52 -16.12 6.64 -6.55
C LEU A 52 -15.69 7.50 -7.75
N LEU A 53 -14.72 8.38 -7.52
CA LEU A 53 -14.19 9.32 -8.52
C LEU A 53 -15.29 10.00 -9.36
N GLY A 54 -16.18 10.74 -8.70
CA GLY A 54 -17.28 11.43 -9.38
C GLY A 54 -18.36 10.51 -9.97
N GLY A 55 -18.43 9.24 -9.53
CA GLY A 55 -19.41 8.25 -9.99
C GLY A 55 -18.96 7.40 -11.17
N LYS A 56 -17.70 7.54 -11.61
CA LYS A 56 -17.13 6.75 -12.72
C LYS A 56 -16.92 5.28 -12.36
N TYR A 57 -16.75 4.99 -11.06
CA TYR A 57 -16.65 3.64 -10.54
C TYR A 57 -17.69 3.45 -9.44
N ASN A 58 -18.41 2.34 -9.46
CA ASN A 58 -19.55 2.12 -8.56
C ASN A 58 -19.70 0.67 -8.06
N THR A 59 -18.88 -0.25 -8.57
CA THR A 59 -18.87 -1.67 -8.21
C THR A 59 -17.44 -2.15 -8.03
N GLY A 60 -17.21 -3.13 -7.16
CA GLY A 60 -15.89 -3.69 -6.93
C GLY A 60 -15.84 -4.61 -5.72
N GLN A 61 -14.67 -4.72 -5.10
CA GLN A 61 -14.48 -5.45 -3.84
C GLN A 61 -14.31 -4.48 -2.68
N TYR A 62 -15.03 -4.71 -1.60
CA TYR A 62 -14.89 -3.99 -0.34
C TYR A 62 -14.17 -4.87 0.67
N THR A 63 -13.18 -4.30 1.35
CA THR A 63 -12.52 -4.94 2.48
C THR A 63 -12.52 -4.04 3.69
N TYR A 64 -12.69 -4.65 4.86
CA TYR A 64 -12.55 -3.98 6.14
C TYR A 64 -11.56 -4.76 7.00
N LYS A 65 -10.48 -4.09 7.42
CA LYS A 65 -9.39 -4.69 8.19
C LYS A 65 -9.07 -3.84 9.42
N ILE A 66 -8.59 -4.51 10.46
CA ILE A 66 -8.03 -3.86 11.65
C ILE A 66 -6.55 -4.20 11.72
N TYR A 67 -5.72 -3.16 11.84
CA TYR A 67 -4.30 -3.26 12.12
C TYR A 67 -4.05 -3.07 13.60
N HIS A 68 -3.49 -4.09 14.23
CA HIS A 68 -3.06 -4.11 15.62
C HIS A 68 -1.59 -3.68 15.69
N LEU A 69 -1.33 -2.38 15.94
CA LEU A 69 0.00 -1.77 15.73
C LEU A 69 0.81 -1.51 17.02
N ALA A 70 0.54 -2.25 18.10
CA ALA A 70 1.01 -1.95 19.45
C ALA A 70 2.51 -1.59 19.54
N SER A 71 3.42 -2.51 19.25
CA SER A 71 4.88 -2.26 19.29
C SER A 71 5.43 -1.67 17.98
N LYS A 72 4.64 -1.71 16.90
CA LYS A 72 5.02 -1.26 15.56
C LYS A 72 5.00 0.26 15.36
N VAL A 73 4.31 1.02 16.21
CA VAL A 73 4.33 2.49 16.18
C VAL A 73 5.53 3.11 16.91
N PRO A 74 5.97 4.32 16.53
CA PRO A 74 7.03 5.05 17.24
C PRO A 74 6.79 5.17 18.75
N SER A 75 7.87 5.15 19.52
CA SER A 75 7.84 5.21 20.99
C SER A 75 7.09 6.44 21.53
N PHE A 76 7.25 7.61 20.89
CA PHE A 76 6.57 8.82 21.31
C PHE A 76 5.04 8.76 21.10
N ILE A 77 4.56 8.03 20.07
CA ILE A 77 3.12 7.80 19.88
C ILE A 77 2.60 6.85 20.95
N ARG A 78 3.35 5.78 21.27
CA ARG A 78 2.99 4.85 22.35
C ARG A 78 2.89 5.52 23.70
N LEU A 79 3.75 6.50 23.99
CA LEU A 79 3.72 7.23 25.26
C LEU A 79 2.47 8.11 25.41
N LEU A 80 1.92 8.61 24.29
CA LEU A 80 0.76 9.50 24.26
C LEU A 80 -0.58 8.75 24.11
N ALA A 81 -0.53 7.51 23.66
CA ALA A 81 -1.70 6.70 23.33
C ALA A 81 -2.06 5.76 24.51
N PRO A 82 -3.32 5.78 25.01
CA PRO A 82 -3.78 4.80 26.00
C PRO A 82 -3.58 3.34 25.53
N LYS A 83 -3.39 2.39 26.46
CA LYS A 83 -3.32 0.97 26.09
C LYS A 83 -4.60 0.55 25.35
N GLY A 84 -4.44 -0.15 24.22
CA GLY A 84 -5.56 -0.58 23.37
C GLY A 84 -6.06 0.48 22.37
N SER A 85 -5.48 1.68 22.33
CA SER A 85 -5.92 2.74 21.39
C SER A 85 -5.19 2.74 20.04
N LEU A 86 -4.24 1.82 19.83
CA LEU A 86 -3.38 1.73 18.65
C LEU A 86 -3.93 0.78 17.58
N GLU A 87 -5.24 0.61 17.55
CA GLU A 87 -5.96 -0.09 16.49
C GLU A 87 -6.29 0.87 15.36
N ILE A 88 -5.84 0.53 14.15
CA ILE A 88 -6.10 1.32 12.96
C ILE A 88 -7.07 0.55 12.06
N HIS A 89 -8.16 1.22 11.68
CA HIS A 89 -9.22 0.66 10.87
C HIS A 89 -8.99 1.05 9.41
N GLU A 90 -8.90 0.07 8.53
CA GLU A 90 -8.78 0.25 7.08
C GLU A 90 -10.04 -0.25 6.39
N GLU A 91 -10.71 0.65 5.70
CA GLU A 91 -11.76 0.33 4.75
C GLU A 91 -11.26 0.61 3.34
N ALA A 92 -11.36 -0.36 2.44
CA ALA A 92 -10.94 -0.20 1.05
C ALA A 92 -12.05 -0.60 0.08
N TRP A 93 -12.27 0.25 -0.92
CA TRP A 93 -13.15 0.02 -2.05
C TRP A 93 -12.30 -0.11 -3.32
N ASN A 94 -12.04 -1.34 -3.72
CA ASN A 94 -11.27 -1.69 -4.90
C ASN A 94 -12.20 -1.86 -6.10
N ALA A 95 -12.37 -0.80 -6.89
CA ALA A 95 -13.08 -0.79 -8.16
C ALA A 95 -12.08 -0.68 -9.33
N TYR A 96 -11.13 -1.63 -9.36
CA TYR A 96 -10.00 -1.64 -10.28
C TYR A 96 -10.41 -1.23 -11.71
N PRO A 97 -9.69 -0.28 -12.36
CA PRO A 97 -8.37 0.24 -12.02
C PRO A 97 -8.33 1.37 -10.97
N TYR A 98 -9.46 1.77 -10.38
CA TYR A 98 -9.47 2.75 -9.30
C TYR A 98 -9.68 2.09 -7.93
N CYS A 99 -8.92 2.51 -6.93
CA CYS A 99 -9.09 2.04 -5.56
C CYS A 99 -9.10 3.22 -4.60
N LYS A 100 -9.94 3.13 -3.57
CA LYS A 100 -9.95 4.08 -2.46
C LYS A 100 -9.82 3.35 -1.15
N THR A 101 -8.82 3.71 -0.37
CA THR A 101 -8.60 3.21 0.99
C THR A 101 -8.73 4.35 1.98
N VAL A 102 -9.47 4.12 3.06
CA VAL A 102 -9.68 5.07 4.16
C VAL A 102 -9.21 4.41 5.44
N ILE A 103 -8.25 5.05 6.08
CA ILE A 103 -7.60 4.61 7.30
C ILE A 103 -7.95 5.58 8.42
N THR A 104 -8.48 5.05 9.52
CA THR A 104 -8.95 5.83 10.68
C THR A 104 -8.56 5.18 12.00
N ASN A 105 -8.74 5.91 13.10
CA ASN A 105 -8.57 5.39 14.46
C ASN A 105 -9.83 5.73 15.30
N PRO A 106 -10.94 5.02 15.06
CA PRO A 106 -12.21 5.28 15.75
C PRO A 106 -12.13 5.21 17.29
N PRO A 107 -11.40 4.26 17.91
CA PRO A 107 -11.38 4.13 19.37
C PRO A 107 -10.86 5.36 20.12
N TYR A 108 -9.96 6.14 19.51
CA TYR A 108 -9.26 7.23 20.22
C TYR A 108 -9.28 8.55 19.47
N MET A 109 -8.70 8.61 18.27
CA MET A 109 -8.56 9.86 17.52
C MET A 109 -9.88 10.32 16.90
N LYS A 110 -10.81 9.40 16.60
CA LYS A 110 -12.10 9.71 15.94
C LYS A 110 -11.85 10.56 14.68
N GLU A 111 -12.47 11.74 14.57
CA GLU A 111 -12.33 12.68 13.46
C GLU A 111 -10.98 13.44 13.43
N LYS A 112 -10.15 13.28 14.46
CA LYS A 112 -8.83 13.93 14.53
C LYS A 112 -7.76 13.20 13.72
N PHE A 113 -8.04 12.00 13.21
CA PHE A 113 -7.11 11.28 12.33
C PHE A 113 -7.85 10.68 11.15
N LYS A 114 -7.35 10.97 9.96
CA LYS A 114 -7.79 10.34 8.72
C LYS A 114 -6.64 10.26 7.74
N LEU A 115 -6.41 9.08 7.19
CA LEU A 115 -5.53 8.86 6.06
C LEU A 115 -6.37 8.31 4.91
N VAL A 116 -6.28 8.92 3.73
CA VAL A 116 -6.99 8.48 2.54
C VAL A 116 -5.95 8.22 1.46
N ILE A 117 -6.01 7.03 0.86
CA ILE A 117 -5.19 6.64 -0.27
C ILE A 117 -6.13 6.37 -1.44
N GLU A 118 -6.13 7.26 -2.42
CA GLU A 118 -6.82 7.05 -3.70
C GLU A 118 -5.78 6.62 -4.71
N THR A 119 -6.08 5.58 -5.50
CA THR A 119 -5.13 5.05 -6.48
C THR A 119 -5.79 4.89 -7.83
N MET A 120 -5.17 5.45 -8.86
CA MET A 120 -5.45 5.13 -10.26
C MET A 120 -4.30 4.29 -10.84
N HIS A 121 -4.64 3.22 -11.57
CA HIS A 121 -3.68 2.42 -12.32
C HIS A 121 -3.85 2.70 -13.82
N ALA A 122 -2.80 3.20 -14.47
CA ALA A 122 -2.87 3.61 -15.86
C ALA A 122 -1.77 2.95 -16.71
N PRO A 123 -2.04 2.64 -17.99
CA PRO A 123 -1.08 2.01 -18.90
C PRO A 123 -0.13 3.06 -19.50
N ASP A 124 0.60 3.78 -18.65
CA ASP A 124 1.55 4.82 -19.06
C ASP A 124 2.84 4.80 -18.23
N ARG A 125 3.65 5.84 -18.37
CA ARG A 125 4.92 6.02 -17.66
C ARG A 125 4.86 7.04 -16.51
N GLY A 126 3.67 7.44 -16.08
CA GLY A 126 3.52 8.40 -14.97
C GLY A 126 3.39 9.86 -15.41
N ASN A 127 2.97 10.11 -16.66
CA ASN A 127 2.99 11.45 -17.27
C ASN A 127 1.65 12.20 -17.15
N GLN A 128 0.54 11.53 -16.87
CA GLN A 128 -0.74 12.20 -16.62
C GLN A 128 -0.66 13.10 -15.38
N ASP A 129 -1.23 14.31 -15.44
CA ASP A 129 -1.12 15.28 -14.36
C ASP A 129 -2.17 15.05 -13.25
N ASN A 130 -3.47 15.24 -13.52
CA ASN A 130 -4.52 15.21 -12.50
C ASN A 130 -5.49 14.03 -12.67
N VAL A 131 -4.98 12.79 -12.65
CA VAL A 131 -5.79 11.56 -12.85
C VAL A 131 -6.89 11.34 -11.79
N HIS A 132 -6.76 12.01 -10.63
CA HIS A 132 -7.72 11.95 -9.53
C HIS A 132 -8.77 13.07 -9.59
N GLU A 133 -8.74 13.92 -10.61
CA GLU A 133 -9.71 15.01 -10.81
C GLU A 133 -9.86 15.92 -9.58
N LEU A 134 -8.71 16.24 -8.96
CA LEU A 134 -8.68 17.15 -7.82
C LEU A 134 -9.17 18.54 -8.23
N SER A 135 -9.86 19.20 -7.30
CA SER A 135 -10.14 20.62 -7.42
C SER A 135 -8.83 21.42 -7.48
N ASN A 136 -8.88 22.59 -8.11
CA ASN A 136 -7.71 23.47 -8.26
C ASN A 136 -6.99 23.75 -6.92
N ASP A 137 -7.73 23.90 -5.82
CA ASP A 137 -7.16 24.19 -4.51
C ASP A 137 -6.39 23.01 -3.91
N LYS A 138 -6.91 21.78 -4.08
CA LYS A 138 -6.20 20.56 -3.66
C LYS A 138 -5.03 20.26 -4.57
N LEU A 139 -5.19 20.47 -5.88
CA LEU A 139 -4.14 20.23 -6.86
C LEU A 139 -2.92 21.11 -6.62
N LYS A 140 -3.13 22.39 -6.25
CA LYS A 140 -2.04 23.32 -5.85
C LYS A 140 -1.28 22.87 -4.60
N GLN A 141 -1.93 22.14 -3.68
CA GLN A 141 -1.31 21.64 -2.45
C GLN A 141 -0.60 20.30 -2.66
N ARG A 142 -0.93 19.58 -3.73
CA ARG A 142 -0.40 18.25 -4.00
C ARG A 142 1.06 18.32 -4.44
N GLU A 143 1.91 17.64 -3.69
CA GLU A 143 3.29 17.34 -4.11
C GLU A 143 3.31 16.02 -4.89
N VAL A 144 3.93 15.99 -6.07
CA VAL A 144 4.17 14.74 -6.82
C VAL A 144 5.52 14.17 -6.44
N VAL A 145 5.54 12.89 -6.05
CA VAL A 145 6.74 12.16 -5.67
C VAL A 145 6.88 10.94 -6.58
N LEU A 146 7.99 10.83 -7.29
CA LEU A 146 8.29 9.66 -8.10
C LEU A 146 8.97 8.62 -7.21
N ILE A 147 8.54 7.36 -7.30
CA ILE A 147 9.21 6.22 -6.68
C ILE A 147 9.88 5.41 -7.78
N ASP A 148 11.17 5.16 -7.64
CA ASP A 148 11.93 4.25 -8.50
C ASP A 148 12.26 2.97 -7.75
N ILE A 149 11.57 1.87 -8.07
CA ILE A 149 11.77 0.58 -7.39
C ILE A 149 13.17 -0.01 -7.59
N ALA A 150 13.91 0.42 -8.61
CA ALA A 150 15.28 -0.04 -8.88
C ALA A 150 16.33 0.86 -8.23
N ASN A 151 16.11 2.18 -8.25
CA ASN A 151 17.16 3.17 -7.94
C ASN A 151 16.94 3.94 -6.62
N ASP A 152 15.73 4.01 -6.06
CA ASP A 152 15.51 4.66 -4.77
C ASP A 152 16.25 3.90 -3.66
N ALA A 153 16.84 4.65 -2.73
CA ALA A 153 17.50 4.08 -1.57
C ALA A 153 16.50 3.29 -0.70
N VAL A 154 16.90 2.09 -0.31
CA VAL A 154 16.16 1.22 0.64
C VAL A 154 16.91 1.22 1.96
N ALA A 155 16.18 1.34 3.07
CA ALA A 155 16.77 1.28 4.41
C ALA A 155 17.45 -0.08 4.61
N SER A 156 18.60 -0.10 5.30
CA SER A 156 19.38 -1.34 5.50
C SER A 156 18.56 -2.44 6.19
N GLY A 157 17.65 -2.08 7.09
CA GLY A 157 16.76 -3.03 7.76
C GLY A 157 15.63 -3.60 6.90
N ASP A 158 15.34 -2.99 5.74
CA ASP A 158 14.34 -3.47 4.78
C ASP A 158 14.96 -4.20 3.59
N PHE A 159 16.27 -4.02 3.36
CA PHE A 159 16.92 -4.59 2.20
C PHE A 159 16.95 -6.12 2.29
N LYS A 160 16.36 -6.77 1.29
CA LYS A 160 16.51 -8.20 1.04
C LYS A 160 16.97 -8.41 -0.40
N GLU A 161 17.97 -9.27 -0.58
CA GLU A 161 18.58 -9.50 -1.89
C GLU A 161 17.60 -10.16 -2.88
N ASP A 162 16.73 -11.05 -2.40
CA ASP A 162 15.69 -11.70 -3.20
C ASP A 162 14.49 -10.77 -3.52
N GLU A 163 14.43 -9.60 -2.90
CA GLU A 163 13.45 -8.53 -3.18
C GLU A 163 14.12 -7.33 -3.87
N ASP A 164 15.24 -7.55 -4.59
CA ASP A 164 15.96 -6.52 -5.35
C ASP A 164 15.68 -6.57 -6.86
N PRO A 165 14.91 -5.61 -7.41
CA PRO A 165 14.60 -5.57 -8.85
C PRO A 165 15.82 -5.44 -9.75
N THR A 166 16.94 -4.93 -9.22
CA THR A 166 18.21 -4.81 -9.96
C THR A 166 18.94 -6.15 -10.12
N LYS A 167 18.52 -7.17 -9.37
CA LYS A 167 19.08 -8.52 -9.37
C LYS A 167 18.09 -9.57 -9.87
N PHE A 168 16.79 -9.31 -9.76
CA PHE A 168 15.75 -10.25 -10.16
C PHE A 168 15.53 -10.29 -11.67
N LYS A 169 15.48 -11.49 -12.23
CA LYS A 169 15.01 -11.77 -13.60
C LYS A 169 13.99 -12.90 -13.58
N SER A 170 12.77 -12.59 -14.03
CA SER A 170 11.69 -13.56 -14.11
C SER A 170 12.01 -14.68 -15.09
N GLN A 171 11.87 -15.93 -14.64
CA GLN A 171 12.01 -17.12 -15.48
C GLN A 171 10.77 -17.35 -16.34
N LYS A 172 9.58 -16.91 -15.88
CA LYS A 172 8.33 -17.06 -16.64
C LYS A 172 8.17 -16.04 -17.77
N THR A 173 8.68 -14.82 -17.60
CA THR A 173 8.43 -13.70 -18.53
C THR A 173 9.71 -13.15 -19.18
N GLY A 174 10.88 -13.45 -18.62
CA GLY A 174 12.16 -12.87 -19.04
C GLY A 174 12.38 -11.41 -18.61
N ARG A 175 11.42 -10.77 -17.91
CA ARG A 175 11.52 -9.37 -17.45
C ARG A 175 12.55 -9.23 -16.33
N GLY A 176 13.25 -8.10 -16.33
CA GLY A 176 14.36 -7.81 -15.41
C GLY A 176 15.71 -8.39 -15.87
N PRO A 177 16.81 -8.07 -15.17
CA PRO A 177 16.87 -7.11 -14.06
C PRO A 177 16.64 -5.66 -14.50
N LEU A 178 16.15 -4.82 -13.59
CA LEU A 178 15.96 -3.39 -13.81
C LEU A 178 17.25 -2.65 -13.50
N VAL A 179 17.98 -2.22 -14.54
CA VAL A 179 19.32 -1.64 -14.39
C VAL A 179 19.42 -0.29 -15.07
N GLY A 180 20.01 0.67 -14.34
CA GLY A 180 20.28 2.03 -14.82
C GLY A 180 19.13 3.01 -14.54
N PRO A 181 19.42 4.32 -14.64
CA PRO A 181 18.45 5.38 -14.32
C PRO A 181 17.28 5.45 -15.31
N ASP A 182 17.46 4.93 -16.52
CA ASP A 182 16.52 4.97 -17.64
C ASP A 182 15.85 3.62 -17.91
N TRP A 183 15.89 2.67 -16.94
CA TRP A 183 15.26 1.36 -17.09
C TRP A 183 13.79 1.46 -17.49
N LYS A 184 13.09 2.49 -16.99
CA LYS A 184 11.68 2.74 -17.28
C LYS A 184 11.47 2.86 -18.80
N GLU A 185 12.30 3.60 -19.52
CA GLU A 185 12.17 3.79 -20.97
C GLU A 185 12.43 2.53 -21.80
N ARG A 186 13.15 1.56 -21.24
CA ARG A 186 13.58 0.33 -21.93
C ARG A 186 12.70 -0.88 -21.66
N VAL A 187 11.70 -0.77 -20.79
CA VAL A 187 10.78 -1.87 -20.48
C VAL A 187 9.45 -1.74 -21.23
N ASN A 188 8.91 -2.90 -21.60
CA ASN A 188 7.56 -3.08 -22.11
C ASN A 188 7.08 -4.49 -21.70
N PRO A 189 5.86 -4.68 -21.20
CA PRO A 189 4.81 -3.68 -20.92
C PRO A 189 5.19 -2.68 -19.82
N VAL A 190 4.42 -1.60 -19.71
CA VAL A 190 4.56 -0.61 -18.64
C VAL A 190 3.20 -0.10 -18.15
N MET A 191 3.13 0.19 -16.86
CA MET A 191 2.01 0.87 -16.21
C MET A 191 2.50 1.76 -15.06
N THR A 192 1.70 2.73 -14.63
CA THR A 192 1.99 3.55 -13.44
C THR A 192 0.83 3.55 -12.44
N CYS A 193 1.18 3.30 -11.17
CA CYS A 193 0.30 3.51 -10.03
C CYS A 193 0.38 4.96 -9.60
N TYR A 194 -0.72 5.70 -9.69
CA TYR A 194 -0.84 7.05 -9.14
C TYR A 194 -1.50 6.95 -7.78
N LYS A 195 -0.72 6.99 -6.69
CA LYS A 195 -1.19 6.81 -5.31
C LYS A 195 -1.27 8.17 -4.62
N LEU A 196 -2.46 8.77 -4.61
CA LEU A 196 -2.75 10.01 -3.92
C LEU A 196 -3.02 9.75 -2.43
N VAL A 197 -2.09 10.19 -1.59
CA VAL A 197 -2.13 10.04 -0.14
C VAL A 197 -2.46 11.39 0.50
N THR A 198 -3.62 11.45 1.15
CA THR A 198 -4.08 12.59 1.94
C THR A 198 -4.07 12.22 3.41
N VAL A 199 -3.26 12.91 4.20
CA VAL A 199 -3.19 12.71 5.66
C VAL A 199 -3.74 13.93 6.37
N GLU A 200 -4.62 13.71 7.34
CA GLU A 200 -5.14 14.71 8.25
C GLU A 200 -4.95 14.24 9.70
N PHE A 201 -4.19 15.01 10.49
CA PHE A 201 -3.97 14.73 11.90
C PHE A 201 -4.13 15.99 12.75
N LYS A 202 -5.23 16.11 13.48
CA LYS A 202 -5.61 17.28 14.28
C LYS A 202 -5.21 17.11 15.74
N TRP A 203 -3.93 17.34 16.03
CA TRP A 203 -3.44 17.41 17.40
C TRP A 203 -2.50 18.60 17.56
N PHE A 204 -2.83 19.49 18.49
CA PHE A 204 -2.05 20.68 18.81
C PHE A 204 -0.59 20.33 19.14
N GLY A 205 0.36 20.94 18.41
CA GLY A 205 1.80 20.72 18.60
C GLY A 205 2.38 19.47 17.91
N LEU A 206 1.56 18.56 17.38
CA LEU A 206 2.04 17.30 16.76
C LEU A 206 1.64 17.12 15.29
N GLN A 207 0.69 17.91 14.79
CA GLN A 207 0.15 17.80 13.42
C GLN A 207 1.23 17.65 12.34
N THR A 208 2.09 18.65 12.14
CA THR A 208 3.07 18.64 11.05
C THR A 208 4.05 17.47 11.15
N ARG A 209 4.48 17.13 12.37
CA ARG A 209 5.41 16.02 12.62
C ARG A 209 4.78 14.69 12.26
N ILE A 210 3.54 14.44 12.70
CA ILE A 210 2.82 13.18 12.44
C ILE A 210 2.42 13.07 10.97
N GLU A 211 1.86 14.12 10.36
CA GLU A 211 1.50 14.11 8.94
C GLU A 211 2.75 13.79 8.07
N SER A 212 3.90 14.38 8.39
CA SER A 212 5.17 14.09 7.70
C SER A 212 5.69 12.68 7.95
N PHE A 213 5.60 12.18 9.19
CA PHE A 213 6.00 10.82 9.53
C PHE A 213 5.17 9.77 8.77
N ILE A 214 3.85 9.96 8.68
CA ILE A 214 2.96 9.07 7.94
C ILE A 214 3.32 9.09 6.45
N GLN A 215 3.51 10.27 5.85
CA GLN A 215 3.92 10.36 4.45
C GLN A 215 5.25 9.65 4.16
N LYS A 216 6.24 9.78 5.06
CA LYS A 216 7.50 9.03 4.94
C LYS A 216 7.29 7.52 5.05
N SER A 217 6.42 7.09 5.95
CA SER A 217 6.07 5.67 6.16
C SER A 217 5.36 5.09 4.94
N GLU A 218 4.41 5.83 4.34
CA GLU A 218 3.73 5.45 3.10
C GLU A 218 4.70 5.35 1.93
N ARG A 219 5.62 6.32 1.77
CA ARG A 219 6.67 6.23 0.74
C ARG A 219 7.51 4.97 0.90
N ARG A 220 7.98 4.69 2.13
CA ARG A 220 8.79 3.51 2.45
C ARG A 220 8.02 2.21 2.16
N LEU A 221 6.75 2.16 2.58
CA LEU A 221 5.86 1.03 2.29
C LEU A 221 5.68 0.82 0.79
N PHE A 222 5.38 1.87 0.03
CA PHE A 222 5.20 1.76 -1.42
C PHE A 222 6.49 1.34 -2.13
N THR A 223 7.65 1.85 -1.74
CA THR A 223 8.93 1.41 -2.32
C THR A 223 9.14 -0.09 -2.11
N ASN A 224 9.05 -0.56 -0.86
CA ASN A 224 9.29 -1.97 -0.53
C ASN A 224 8.24 -2.91 -1.15
N PHE A 225 6.96 -2.54 -1.03
CA PHE A 225 5.86 -3.34 -1.58
C PHE A 225 5.99 -3.53 -3.09
N HIS A 226 6.32 -2.47 -3.84
CA HIS A 226 6.40 -2.60 -5.30
C HIS A 226 7.69 -3.28 -5.78
N ARG A 227 8.77 -3.23 -4.99
CA ARG A 227 9.94 -4.11 -5.21
C ARG A 227 9.55 -5.58 -5.07
N GLN A 228 8.82 -5.92 -4.01
CA GLN A 228 8.28 -7.27 -3.78
C GLN A 228 7.34 -7.71 -4.90
N VAL A 229 6.39 -6.86 -5.32
CA VAL A 229 5.49 -7.14 -6.46
C VAL A 229 6.28 -7.56 -7.69
N PHE A 230 7.35 -6.85 -8.03
CA PHE A 230 8.18 -7.18 -9.18
C PHE A 230 8.99 -8.47 -8.96
N CYS A 231 9.67 -8.61 -7.82
CA CYS A 231 10.52 -9.79 -7.56
C CYS A 231 9.73 -11.08 -7.31
N TRP A 232 8.45 -10.97 -6.93
CA TRP A 232 7.55 -12.13 -6.80
C TRP A 232 6.82 -12.46 -8.10
N MET A 233 7.20 -11.86 -9.24
CA MET A 233 6.54 -12.08 -10.53
C MET A 233 6.33 -13.56 -10.85
N ASP A 234 7.36 -14.40 -10.67
CA ASP A 234 7.22 -15.82 -11.01
C ASP A 234 6.22 -16.58 -10.11
N ARG A 235 5.86 -16.01 -8.95
CA ARG A 235 4.90 -16.60 -8.00
C ARG A 235 3.46 -16.29 -8.38
N TRP A 236 3.18 -15.06 -8.84
CA TRP A 236 1.82 -14.64 -9.18
C TRP A 236 1.52 -14.67 -10.68
N TYR A 237 2.53 -14.68 -11.55
CA TYR A 237 2.33 -14.69 -13.00
C TYR A 237 1.63 -15.97 -13.45
N GLY A 238 0.49 -15.78 -14.11
CA GLY A 238 -0.40 -16.84 -14.57
C GLY A 238 -1.53 -17.21 -13.59
N LEU A 239 -1.59 -16.60 -12.40
CA LEU A 239 -2.72 -16.78 -11.50
C LEU A 239 -3.97 -16.08 -12.05
N THR A 240 -5.12 -16.73 -11.89
CA THR A 240 -6.43 -16.15 -12.19
C THR A 240 -6.98 -15.39 -10.99
N MET A 241 -7.98 -14.54 -11.21
CA MET A 241 -8.70 -13.91 -10.10
C MET A 241 -9.35 -14.93 -9.16
N ALA A 242 -9.74 -16.11 -9.65
CA ALA A 242 -10.28 -17.18 -8.81
C ALA A 242 -9.19 -17.76 -7.88
N ASP A 243 -7.98 -17.96 -8.38
CA ASP A 243 -6.83 -18.38 -7.56
C ASP A 243 -6.52 -17.34 -6.49
N ILE A 244 -6.57 -16.05 -6.84
CA ILE A 244 -6.39 -14.96 -5.89
C ILE A 244 -7.45 -14.99 -4.78
N ARG A 245 -8.73 -15.21 -5.10
CA ARG A 245 -9.77 -15.32 -4.06
C ARG A 245 -9.53 -16.52 -3.14
N ALA A 246 -9.07 -17.65 -3.67
CA ALA A 246 -8.69 -18.80 -2.85
C ALA A 246 -7.49 -18.50 -1.94
N ILE A 247 -6.49 -17.76 -2.44
CA ILE A 247 -5.33 -17.32 -1.66
C ILE A 247 -5.76 -16.34 -0.56
N GLU A 248 -6.64 -15.37 -0.85
CA GLU A 248 -7.15 -14.42 0.14
C GLU A 248 -7.90 -15.13 1.28
N GLU A 249 -8.76 -16.11 0.95
CA GLU A 249 -9.50 -16.87 1.97
C GLU A 249 -8.56 -17.69 2.86
N LYS A 250 -7.61 -18.41 2.26
CA LYS A 250 -6.58 -19.14 3.02
C LYS A 250 -5.75 -18.21 3.88
N THR A 251 -5.39 -17.04 3.34
CA THR A 251 -4.60 -16.04 4.06
C THR A 251 -5.35 -15.50 5.26
N LYS A 252 -6.66 -15.26 5.16
CA LYS A 252 -7.48 -14.82 6.29
C LYS A 252 -7.40 -15.80 7.48
N GLU A 253 -7.50 -17.10 7.21
CA GLU A 253 -7.37 -18.15 8.23
C GLU A 253 -5.96 -18.20 8.83
N GLU A 254 -4.93 -18.12 7.97
CA GLU A 254 -3.51 -18.11 8.39
C GLU A 254 -3.19 -16.89 9.25
N LEU A 255 -3.69 -15.70 8.90
CA LEU A 255 -3.45 -14.46 9.66
C LEU A 255 -4.04 -14.54 11.07
N GLU A 256 -5.25 -15.08 11.22
CA GLU A 256 -5.86 -15.24 12.54
C GLU A 256 -5.07 -16.24 13.40
N ALA A 257 -4.63 -17.35 12.81
CA ALA A 257 -3.77 -18.32 13.49
C ALA A 257 -2.42 -17.72 13.91
N LEU A 258 -1.77 -16.97 13.02
CA LEU A 258 -0.49 -16.29 13.27
C LEU A 258 -0.64 -15.22 14.36
N ARG A 259 -1.73 -14.44 14.33
CA ARG A 259 -2.01 -13.42 15.34
C ARG A 259 -2.15 -14.04 16.74
N GLN A 260 -2.85 -15.17 16.84
CA GLN A 260 -3.06 -15.86 18.12
C GLN A 260 -1.84 -16.63 18.63
N LYS A 261 -1.04 -17.24 17.75
CA LYS A 261 -0.01 -18.24 18.12
C LYS A 261 1.42 -17.92 17.68
N GLY A 262 1.63 -16.92 16.85
CA GLY A 262 2.96 -16.56 16.31
C GLY A 262 3.73 -15.58 17.19
N GLU A 263 4.97 -15.30 16.80
CA GLU A 263 5.80 -14.21 17.37
C GLU A 263 5.69 -12.92 16.54
N VAL A 264 5.88 -11.76 17.19
CA VAL A 264 5.85 -10.43 16.54
C VAL A 264 6.95 -10.33 15.48
N ARG A 265 6.57 -9.95 14.25
CA ARG A 265 7.45 -9.91 13.07
C ARG A 265 7.11 -8.76 12.12
N GLY A 266 7.95 -8.57 11.10
CA GLY A 266 7.76 -7.59 10.05
C GLY A 266 8.25 -6.19 10.40
N MET A 267 7.77 -5.20 9.66
CA MET A 267 8.29 -3.83 9.69
C MET A 267 7.98 -3.13 11.03
N LYS A 268 8.98 -2.44 11.57
CA LYS A 268 8.84 -1.54 12.73
C LYS A 268 9.07 -0.11 12.28
N ALA A 269 8.31 0.83 12.84
CA ALA A 269 8.63 2.24 12.65
C ALA A 269 10.05 2.53 13.13
N GLU A 270 10.82 3.27 12.32
CA GLU A 270 12.12 3.78 12.75
C GLU A 270 11.91 4.73 13.94
N SER A 271 12.70 4.56 14.99
CA SER A 271 12.82 5.54 16.05
C SER A 271 13.62 6.72 15.51
N ASP A 272 12.99 7.90 15.44
CA ASP A 272 13.72 9.17 15.40
C ASP A 272 14.71 9.23 16.59
#